data_AF-A0A3N8PSI1-F1
#
_entry.id   AF-A0A3N8PSI1-F1
#
_cell.length_a   1.000
_cell.length_b   1.000
_cell.length_c   1.000
_cell.angle_alpha   90.00
_cell.angle_beta   90.00
_cell.angle_gamma   90.00
#
_symmetry.space_group_name_H-M   'P 1'
#
loop_
_entity.id
_entity.type
_entity.pdbx_description
1 polymer ?
#
loop_
_entity_poly.entity_id
_entity_poly.type
_entity_poly.pdbx_seq_one_letter_code
_entity_poly.pdbx_strand_id
1 'polypeptide(L)'
;MESRLVANVELASFDSEIVDGLNLKTVPKFTRDYRMQIGIRNDAGELYRGIRLEGMNLWLDTLQWFFDHGFADEIGPDGGTVRGCDAIFSRKK
;
A
#
# COMPACT_ATOMS: atom_id res chain seq x y z
N MET A 1 -5.72 -8.25 -6.03
CA MET A 1 -5.94 -7.22 -4.99
C MET A 1 -6.50 -5.96 -5.62
N GLU A 2 -7.21 -5.14 -4.86
CA GLU A 2 -7.71 -3.83 -5.34
C GLU A 2 -6.87 -2.71 -4.74
N SER A 3 -6.70 -1.63 -5.47
CA SER A 3 -6.09 -0.40 -4.95
C SER A 3 -6.94 0.81 -5.27
N ARG A 4 -6.72 1.88 -4.52
CA ARG A 4 -7.43 3.14 -4.69
C ARG A 4 -6.46 4.30 -4.45
N LEU A 5 -6.61 5.35 -5.25
CA LEU A 5 -5.95 6.62 -5.05
C LEU A 5 -6.72 7.50 -4.05
N VAL A 6 -5.98 8.18 -3.19
CA VAL A 6 -6.51 9.20 -2.30
C VAL A 6 -6.73 10.48 -3.10
N ALA A 7 -7.92 11.07 -2.98
CA ALA A 7 -8.28 12.25 -3.76
C ALA A 7 -7.46 13.46 -3.33
N ASN A 8 -7.09 14.30 -4.31
CA ASN A 8 -6.31 15.53 -4.10
C ASN A 8 -4.91 15.33 -3.49
N VAL A 9 -4.32 14.15 -3.65
CA VAL A 9 -2.94 13.85 -3.25
C VAL A 9 -2.13 13.51 -4.50
N GLU A 10 -0.92 14.04 -4.60
CA GLU A 10 -0.04 13.76 -5.74
C GLU A 10 0.41 12.30 -5.74
N LEU A 11 0.55 11.74 -6.96
CA LEU A 11 1.10 10.40 -7.14
C LEU A 11 2.57 10.39 -6.76
N ALA A 12 3.03 9.26 -6.22
CA ALA A 12 4.44 9.00 -6.08
C ALA A 12 5.12 8.87 -7.45
N SER A 13 6.36 9.34 -7.55
CA SER A 13 7.24 9.15 -8.70
C SER A 13 7.41 7.68 -9.10
N PHE A 14 7.26 6.77 -8.14
CA PHE A 14 7.36 5.31 -8.28
C PHE A 14 6.01 4.59 -8.43
N ASP A 15 4.90 5.30 -8.67
CA ASP A 15 3.58 4.66 -8.69
C ASP A 15 3.45 3.53 -9.73
N SER A 16 4.04 3.70 -10.92
CA SER A 16 4.00 2.67 -11.96
C SER A 16 4.72 1.38 -11.53
N GLU A 17 5.83 1.49 -10.79
CA GLU A 17 6.57 0.34 -10.26
C GLU A 17 5.68 -0.51 -9.35
N ILE A 18 4.90 0.15 -8.49
CA ILE A 18 3.98 -0.52 -7.57
C ILE A 18 2.80 -1.14 -8.32
N VAL A 19 2.19 -0.39 -9.24
CA VAL A 19 1.04 -0.87 -10.02
C VAL A 19 1.41 -2.09 -10.84
N ASP A 20 2.56 -2.05 -11.53
CA ASP A 20 3.01 -3.13 -12.39
C ASP A 20 3.55 -4.31 -11.58
N GLY A 21 4.37 -4.06 -10.56
CA GLY A 21 5.01 -5.09 -9.75
C GLY A 21 4.03 -5.94 -8.93
N LEU A 22 2.94 -5.32 -8.46
CA LEU A 22 1.88 -6.01 -7.70
C LEU A 22 0.64 -6.33 -8.54
N ASN A 23 0.65 -6.01 -9.85
CA ASN A 23 -0.48 -6.18 -10.77
C ASN A 23 -1.79 -5.61 -10.19
N LEU A 24 -1.74 -4.34 -9.78
CA LEU A 24 -2.82 -3.70 -9.03
C LEU A 24 -4.00 -3.32 -9.91
N LYS A 25 -5.20 -3.74 -9.51
CA LYS A 25 -6.45 -3.23 -10.07
C LYS A 25 -6.85 -1.94 -9.34
N THR A 26 -6.68 -0.78 -9.98
CA THR A 26 -7.13 0.51 -9.40
C THR A 26 -8.64 0.69 -9.59
N VAL A 27 -9.37 0.95 -8.50
CA VAL A 27 -10.83 1.14 -8.49
C VAL A 27 -11.21 2.46 -7.80
N PRO A 28 -12.31 3.13 -8.21
CA PRO A 28 -12.74 4.39 -7.60
C PRO A 28 -13.22 4.21 -6.15
N LYS A 29 -13.77 3.04 -5.85
CA LYS A 29 -14.17 2.60 -4.51
C LYS A 29 -13.89 1.12 -4.38
N PHE A 30 -13.39 0.70 -3.22
CA PHE A 30 -13.24 -0.72 -2.93
C PHE A 30 -14.58 -1.43 -3.01
N THR A 31 -14.61 -2.54 -3.73
CA THR A 31 -15.85 -3.28 -3.98
C THR A 31 -16.17 -4.26 -2.85
N ARG A 32 -15.18 -4.55 -1.99
CA ARG A 32 -15.29 -5.46 -0.84
C ARG A 32 -14.68 -4.87 0.42
N ASP A 33 -15.20 -5.29 1.57
CA ASP A 33 -14.55 -5.12 2.86
C ASP A 33 -13.50 -6.22 3.06
N TYR A 34 -12.35 -6.00 2.43
CA TYR A 34 -11.16 -6.78 2.71
C TYR A 34 -10.65 -6.48 4.12
N ARG A 35 -10.17 -7.50 4.83
CA ARG A 35 -9.70 -7.38 6.21
C ARG A 35 -8.34 -6.69 6.37
N MET A 36 -7.51 -6.69 5.34
CA MET A 36 -6.14 -6.18 5.41
C MET A 36 -5.94 -5.03 4.43
N GLN A 37 -5.37 -3.93 4.93
CA GLN A 37 -5.17 -2.71 4.16
C GLN A 37 -3.73 -2.20 4.29
N ILE A 38 -3.09 -1.95 3.14
CA ILE A 38 -1.76 -1.34 3.06
C ILE A 38 -1.92 0.10 2.59
N GLY A 39 -1.28 1.02 3.31
CA GLY A 39 -1.11 2.40 2.90
C GLY A 39 0.24 2.64 2.23
N ILE A 40 0.29 3.56 1.28
CA ILE A 40 1.55 3.96 0.62
C ILE A 40 1.67 5.48 0.65
N ARG A 41 2.84 5.97 1.06
CA ARG A 41 3.16 7.40 1.00
C ARG A 41 3.85 7.79 -0.30
N ASN A 42 3.59 9.01 -0.76
CA ASN A 42 4.27 9.61 -1.89
C ASN A 42 5.60 10.27 -1.48
N ASP A 43 6.26 10.93 -2.42
CA ASP A 43 7.55 11.61 -2.20
C ASP A 43 7.49 12.80 -1.21
N ALA A 44 6.28 13.32 -0.98
CA ALA A 44 5.98 14.36 0.02
C ALA A 44 5.63 13.79 1.40
N GLY A 45 5.54 12.46 1.54
CA GLY A 45 5.15 11.80 2.78
C GLY A 45 3.64 11.80 3.00
N GLU A 46 2.82 12.02 1.98
CA GLU A 46 1.36 11.94 2.09
C GLU A 46 0.85 10.55 1.68
N LEU A 47 -0.15 10.03 2.40
CA LEU A 47 -0.80 8.78 2.03
C LEU A 47 -1.58 8.97 0.73
N TYR A 48 -1.07 8.44 -0.38
CA TYR A 48 -1.60 8.68 -1.72
C TYR A 48 -2.32 7.47 -2.32
N ARG A 49 -1.98 6.25 -1.87
CA ARG A 49 -2.59 5.01 -2.35
C ARG A 49 -2.91 4.09 -1.18
N GLY A 50 -4.09 3.48 -1.23
CA GLY A 50 -4.45 2.35 -0.39
C GLY A 50 -4.57 1.08 -1.23
N ILE A 51 -4.04 -0.02 -0.74
CA ILE A 51 -4.20 -1.36 -1.31
C ILE A 51 -5.02 -2.18 -0.33
N ARG A 52 -5.99 -2.93 -0.85
CA ARG A 52 -6.76 -3.91 -0.10
C ARG A 52 -6.59 -5.28 -0.71
N LEU A 53 -6.36 -6.25 0.16
CA LEU A 53 -6.09 -7.62 -0.24
C LEU A 53 -6.68 -8.63 0.76
N GLU A 54 -6.83 -9.87 0.32
CA GLU A 54 -7.41 -10.97 1.08
C GLU A 54 -6.44 -12.15 1.11
N GLY A 55 -6.35 -12.83 2.26
CA GLY A 55 -5.51 -14.01 2.43
C GLY A 55 -4.11 -13.68 2.96
N MET A 56 -3.67 -14.45 3.95
CA MET A 56 -2.39 -14.23 4.65
C MET A 56 -1.18 -14.44 3.73
N ASN A 57 -1.25 -15.40 2.79
CA ASN A 57 -0.15 -15.64 1.84
C ASN A 57 0.07 -14.41 0.96
N LEU A 58 -1.00 -13.87 0.37
CA LEU A 58 -0.92 -12.68 -0.47
C LEU A 58 -0.43 -11.46 0.34
N TRP A 59 -0.85 -11.35 1.61
CA TRP A 59 -0.35 -10.32 2.51
C TRP A 59 1.17 -10.40 2.66
N LEU A 60 1.68 -11.56 3.07
CA LEU A 60 3.12 -11.79 3.28
C LEU A 60 3.92 -11.57 1.99
N ASP A 61 3.44 -12.08 0.85
CA ASP A 61 4.07 -11.89 -0.46
C ASP A 61 4.14 -10.40 -0.83
N THR A 62 3.08 -9.64 -0.53
CA THR A 62 3.02 -8.20 -0.81
C THR A 62 3.98 -7.41 0.09
N LEU A 63 4.03 -7.74 1.39
CA LEU A 63 4.99 -7.12 2.31
C LEU A 63 6.43 -7.41 1.88
N GLN A 64 6.74 -8.65 1.52
CA GLN A 64 8.07 -9.04 1.06
C GLN A 64 8.44 -8.28 -0.22
N TRP A 65 7.52 -8.16 -1.17
CA TRP A 65 7.76 -7.36 -2.38
C TRP A 65 8.15 -5.92 -2.03
N PHE A 66 7.42 -5.26 -1.11
CA PHE A 66 7.78 -3.90 -0.68
C PHE A 66 9.20 -3.83 -0.08
N PHE A 67 9.56 -4.78 0.79
CA PHE A 67 10.91 -4.82 1.38
C PHE A 67 12.00 -5.04 0.32
N ASP A 68 11.77 -5.96 -0.62
CA ASP A 68 12.72 -6.28 -1.70
C ASP A 68 12.95 -5.09 -2.66
N HIS A 69 11.96 -4.19 -2.78
CA HIS A 69 12.01 -3.01 -3.65
C HIS A 69 12.44 -1.73 -2.91
N GLY A 70 12.92 -1.87 -1.67
CA GLY A 70 13.50 -0.76 -0.90
C GLY A 70 12.49 0.15 -0.20
N PHE A 71 11.27 -0.33 0.00
CA PHE A 71 10.28 0.35 0.83
C PHE A 71 10.48 -0.01 2.31
N ALA A 72 10.16 0.93 3.19
CA ALA A 72 10.20 0.73 4.63
C ALA A 72 8.77 0.77 5.19
N ASP A 73 8.45 -0.21 6.03
CA ASP A 73 7.22 -0.19 6.82
C ASP A 73 7.38 0.78 8.00
N GLU A 74 6.43 1.71 8.14
CA GLU A 74 6.38 2.73 9.19
C GLU A 74 5.67 2.22 10.45
N ILE A 75 4.83 1.19 10.34
CA ILE A 75 4.06 0.66 11.48
C ILE A 75 4.88 -0.41 12.21
N GLY A 76 5.50 -1.31 11.46
CA GLY A 76 6.29 -2.41 12.00
C GLY A 76 5.42 -3.60 12.45
N PRO A 77 6.05 -4.74 12.74
CA PRO A 77 5.36 -6.03 12.93
C PRO A 77 4.48 -6.11 14.19
N ASP A 78 4.76 -5.28 15.20
CA ASP A 78 4.03 -5.23 16.47
C ASP A 78 3.05 -4.05 16.55
N GLY A 79 2.97 -3.24 15.49
CA GLY A 79 2.10 -2.08 15.43
C GLY A 79 0.64 -2.45 15.15
N GLY A 80 -0.30 -1.73 15.77
CA GLY A 80 -1.72 -1.84 15.44
C GLY A 80 -2.10 -1.06 14.17
N THR A 81 -3.39 -1.04 13.85
CA THR A 81 -3.90 -0.31 12.68
C THR A 81 -3.71 1.21 12.84
N VAL A 82 -2.99 1.85 11.91
CA VAL A 82 -2.78 3.30 11.86
C VAL A 82 -3.51 3.87 10.64
N ARG A 83 -4.39 4.87 10.86
CA ARG A 83 -5.21 5.49 9.79
C ARG A 83 -6.02 4.47 8.98
N GLY A 84 -6.46 3.38 9.61
CA GLY A 84 -7.19 2.30 8.93
C GLY A 84 -6.32 1.42 8.03
N CYS A 85 -5.00 1.50 8.14
CA CYS A 85 -4.04 0.63 7.44
C CYS A 85 -3.29 -0.24 8.46
N ASP A 86 -3.07 -1.50 8.11
CA ASP A 86 -2.35 -2.50 8.90
C ASP A 86 -0.85 -2.51 8.59
N ALA A 87 -0.45 -1.92 7.46
CA ALA A 87 0.93 -1.58 7.12
C ALA A 87 0.94 -0.23 6.38
N ILE A 88 2.00 0.56 6.56
CA ILE A 88 2.20 1.80 5.79
C ILE A 88 3.62 1.80 5.26
N PHE A 89 3.76 1.81 3.94
CA PHE A 89 5.05 1.86 3.28
C PHE A 89 5.39 3.25 2.75
N SER A 90 6.66 3.62 2.91
CA SER A 90 7.27 4.74 2.22
C SER A 90 8.60 4.30 1.60
N ARG A 91 8.96 4.89 0.46
CA ARG A 91 10.29 4.68 -0.12
C ARG A 91 11.26 5.57 0.64
N LYS A 92 12.29 4.98 1.25
CA LYS A 92 13.36 5.76 1.87
C LYS A 92 14.02 6.59 0.76
N LYS A 93 14.14 7.91 0.99
CA LYS A 93 15.00 8.78 0.19
C LYS A 93 16.47 8.49 0.49
#